data_AF-N4TL78-F1
#
_entry.id   AF-N4TL78-F1
#
_cell.length_a   1.000
_cell.length_b   1.000
_cell.length_c   1.000
_cell.angle_alpha   90.00
_cell.angle_beta   90.00
_cell.angle_gamma   90.00
#
_symmetry.space_group_name_H-M   'P 1'
#
loop_
_entity.id
_entity.type
_entity.pdbx_description
1 polymer ?
#
loop_
_entity_poly.entity_id
_entity_poly.type
_entity_poly.pdbx_seq_one_letter_code
_entity_poly.pdbx_strand_id
1 'polypeptide(L)'
;MISYLLDVAKLTIWYIDYSLVQATHAAKPQDNGAMHALREVFPSADCIYTEVKREDIGTSWVVSNTNDEVKSGGTGTAFDMFDILSIDSVLSLDDDDLGHFRVLACEPVAGIMPRPRTPLSRRCDGDESCDICYPDKIVPCVPRSTIKREGSETGRDQAQANKDGSFIRPDSAFRSFVSQEPDSQFLAEKDRYALYLSPGCPWSHRAMILRSLKKLENIIDLYICSLTMGKDGWFFDDSPEAAKYGVLPKDPLYGLETLKQLYLKANPNYEGRYTVPVLWDKKTHTMVNNESSDIIRMLYTEFDHLLPEEDRESHKPGRELYPERLRDKIDEINEWVYDTVNNGVYKTGFATSQAAYEENVVKVFKSLDRLEKILDNRPFLLGKTITEADIRLFPTILRFDVGYVPIFMCNLGTIRDHYPNLHLWLRRLYWDNSFRTHGAFRKTSEPWLEKYKTGYANARRRVLGITGPDIVPKGPLVLIHELEEGERLSA
;
A
#
# COMPACT_ATOMS: atom_id res chain seq x y z
N MET A 1 32.50 0.56 -11.91
CA MET A 1 31.03 0.77 -11.80
C MET A 1 30.27 -0.18 -12.71
N ILE A 2 30.46 -0.15 -14.03
CA ILE A 2 29.78 -1.07 -14.98
C ILE A 2 30.03 -2.55 -14.62
N SER A 3 31.27 -2.92 -14.30
CA SER A 3 31.62 -4.27 -13.82
C SER A 3 30.84 -4.70 -12.57
N TYR A 4 30.71 -3.83 -11.56
CA TYR A 4 29.91 -4.13 -10.36
C TYR A 4 28.42 -4.32 -10.69
N LEU A 5 27.89 -3.50 -11.61
CA LEU A 5 26.50 -3.56 -12.04
C LEU A 5 26.18 -4.83 -12.85
N LEU A 6 27.11 -5.27 -13.72
CA LEU A 6 26.96 -6.47 -14.54
C LEU A 6 27.27 -7.75 -13.75
N ASP A 7 28.41 -7.81 -13.07
CA ASP A 7 28.91 -9.07 -12.47
C ASP A 7 28.32 -9.33 -11.07
N VAL A 8 28.24 -8.30 -10.21
CA VAL A 8 27.76 -8.47 -8.82
C VAL A 8 26.26 -8.28 -8.70
N ALA A 9 25.69 -7.28 -9.37
CA ALA A 9 24.27 -6.95 -9.26
C ALA A 9 23.40 -7.66 -10.32
N LYS A 10 24.01 -8.31 -11.32
CA LYS A 10 23.34 -8.99 -12.45
C LYS A 10 22.24 -8.12 -13.10
N LEU A 11 22.47 -6.80 -13.17
CA LEU A 11 21.52 -5.84 -13.72
C LEU A 11 21.71 -5.68 -15.22
N THR A 12 20.60 -5.61 -15.96
CA THR A 12 20.66 -5.21 -17.38
C THR A 12 20.96 -3.72 -17.48
N ILE A 13 22.07 -3.37 -18.14
CA ILE A 13 22.46 -1.98 -18.36
C ILE A 13 22.03 -1.59 -19.77
N TRP A 14 21.20 -0.54 -19.86
CA TRP A 14 20.76 0.03 -21.13
C TRP A 14 21.56 1.29 -21.42
N TYR A 15 22.29 1.29 -22.53
CA TYR A 15 22.96 2.46 -23.06
C TYR A 15 22.17 2.99 -24.25
N ILE A 16 21.77 4.26 -24.18
CA ILE A 16 21.04 4.92 -25.26
C ILE A 16 22.05 5.71 -26.07
N ASP A 17 22.26 5.32 -27.33
CA ASP A 17 23.10 6.05 -28.26
C ASP A 17 22.21 6.87 -29.21
N TYR A 18 22.25 8.20 -29.02
CA TYR A 18 21.49 9.15 -29.83
C TYR A 18 22.14 9.44 -31.19
N SER A 19 23.35 8.94 -31.43
CA SER A 19 24.08 9.13 -32.68
C SER A 19 23.83 8.01 -33.68
N LEU A 20 23.27 6.87 -33.25
CA LEU A 20 22.93 5.75 -34.12
C LEU A 20 21.68 6.06 -34.96
N VAL A 21 21.80 5.94 -36.27
CA VAL A 21 20.70 6.06 -37.23
C VAL A 21 20.65 4.84 -38.14
N GLN A 22 19.43 4.44 -38.54
CA GLN A 22 19.28 3.33 -39.47
C GLN A 22 19.87 3.72 -40.84
N ALA A 23 20.69 2.84 -41.42
CA ALA A 23 21.30 3.10 -42.72
C ALA A 23 20.23 3.07 -43.83
N THR A 24 19.74 4.22 -44.26
CA THR A 24 18.82 4.29 -45.41
C THR A 24 19.56 3.97 -46.71
N HIS A 25 19.26 2.80 -47.27
CA HIS A 25 19.74 2.22 -48.54
C HIS A 25 21.22 1.82 -48.64
N ALA A 26 21.52 0.59 -48.20
CA ALA A 26 22.49 -0.28 -48.87
C ALA A 26 21.95 -1.73 -48.89
N ALA A 27 22.00 -2.34 -50.08
CA ALA A 27 21.56 -3.68 -50.48
C ALA A 27 21.17 -4.72 -49.40
N LYS A 28 20.00 -5.37 -49.58
CA LYS A 28 19.64 -6.64 -48.93
C LYS A 28 20.83 -7.61 -48.99
N PRO A 29 21.37 -8.08 -47.85
CA PRO A 29 22.21 -9.27 -47.85
C PRO A 29 21.34 -10.47 -48.23
N GLN A 30 21.92 -11.36 -49.05
CA GLN A 30 21.28 -12.59 -49.49
C GLN A 30 20.83 -13.44 -48.30
N ASP A 31 19.66 -14.04 -48.50
CA ASP A 31 18.99 -15.03 -47.68
C ASP A 31 19.96 -16.15 -47.26
N ASN A 32 20.43 -16.11 -46.02
CA ASN A 32 21.17 -17.19 -45.36
C ASN A 32 20.57 -17.43 -43.97
N GLY A 33 19.40 -18.06 -43.94
CA GLY A 33 19.00 -19.09 -42.98
C GLY A 33 19.45 -18.99 -41.51
N ALA A 34 19.45 -17.81 -40.89
CA ALA A 34 19.59 -17.64 -39.45
C ALA A 34 18.38 -16.88 -38.92
N MET A 35 17.70 -17.43 -37.91
CA MET A 35 16.62 -16.75 -37.19
C MET A 35 17.11 -15.39 -36.68
N HIS A 36 16.78 -14.29 -37.36
CA HIS A 36 16.91 -12.97 -36.76
C HIS A 36 15.90 -12.88 -35.61
N ALA A 37 16.41 -12.84 -34.39
CA ALA A 37 15.62 -12.62 -33.19
C ALA A 37 14.76 -11.34 -33.33
N LEU A 38 13.51 -11.40 -32.87
CA LEU A 38 12.65 -10.23 -32.70
C LEU A 38 13.42 -9.16 -31.92
N ARG A 39 13.69 -7.99 -32.54
CA ARG A 39 14.31 -6.85 -31.85
C ARG A 39 13.26 -6.15 -31.01
N GLU A 40 13.61 -5.81 -29.77
CA GLU A 40 12.71 -5.05 -28.91
C GLU A 40 12.65 -3.59 -29.37
N VAL A 41 11.44 -3.10 -29.65
CA VAL A 41 11.16 -1.72 -30.02
C VAL A 41 10.32 -1.10 -28.91
N PHE A 42 10.81 -0.02 -28.32
CA PHE A 42 10.17 0.70 -27.22
C PHE A 42 9.69 2.07 -27.70
N PRO A 43 8.39 2.25 -27.95
CA PRO A 43 7.85 3.56 -28.30
C PRO A 43 7.75 4.45 -27.05
N SER A 44 8.22 5.69 -27.17
CA SER A 44 8.01 6.79 -26.23
C SER A 44 7.29 7.95 -26.93
N ALA A 45 6.86 8.95 -26.16
CA ALA A 45 6.20 10.14 -26.71
C ALA A 45 7.12 10.99 -27.63
N ASP A 46 8.44 10.85 -27.49
CA ASP A 46 9.47 11.66 -28.13
C ASP A 46 10.45 10.88 -29.03
N CYS A 47 10.68 9.60 -28.74
CA CYS A 47 11.56 8.72 -29.51
C CYS A 47 10.96 7.32 -29.67
N ILE A 48 11.37 6.64 -30.73
CA ILE A 48 11.29 5.18 -30.88
C ILE A 48 12.66 4.62 -30.54
N TYR A 49 12.76 3.84 -29.47
CA TYR A 49 14.01 3.21 -29.08
C TYR A 49 14.07 1.80 -29.68
N THR A 50 15.11 1.51 -30.46
CA THR A 50 15.30 0.18 -31.06
C THR A 50 16.55 -0.46 -30.49
N GLU A 51 16.45 -1.70 -30.02
CA GLU A 51 17.62 -2.47 -29.61
C GLU A 51 18.56 -2.73 -30.79
N VAL A 52 19.83 -2.39 -30.61
CA VAL A 52 20.90 -2.59 -31.59
C VAL A 52 21.91 -3.58 -31.02
N LYS A 53 22.11 -4.70 -31.73
CA LYS A 53 23.16 -5.66 -31.38
C LYS A 53 24.48 -5.27 -32.03
N ARG A 54 25.59 -5.77 -31.45
CA ARG A 54 26.95 -5.50 -31.96
C ARG A 54 27.12 -5.86 -33.45
N GLU A 55 26.46 -6.92 -33.91
CA GLU A 55 26.47 -7.36 -35.33
C GLU A 55 25.75 -6.41 -36.31
N ASP A 56 24.86 -5.56 -35.80
CA ASP A 56 24.07 -4.63 -36.62
C ASP A 56 24.76 -3.27 -36.83
N ILE A 57 25.81 -3.02 -36.05
CA ILE A 57 26.58 -1.79 -36.00
C ILE A 57 27.56 -1.76 -37.18
N GLY A 58 27.45 -0.72 -38.02
CA GLY A 58 28.20 -0.59 -39.28
C GLY A 58 27.54 -1.29 -40.48
N THR A 59 26.46 -2.04 -40.27
CA THR A 59 25.69 -2.73 -41.34
C THR A 59 24.30 -2.14 -41.51
N SER A 60 23.43 -2.33 -40.51
CA SER A 60 22.04 -1.83 -40.50
C SER A 60 21.90 -0.50 -39.76
N TRP A 61 22.86 -0.18 -38.89
CA TRP A 61 22.94 1.06 -38.12
C TRP A 61 24.30 1.72 -38.32
N VAL A 62 24.31 3.01 -38.57
CA VAL A 62 25.52 3.82 -38.74
C VAL A 62 25.48 5.00 -37.78
N VAL A 63 26.65 5.49 -37.37
CA VAL A 63 26.73 6.75 -36.61
C VAL A 63 26.51 7.89 -37.59
N SER A 64 25.53 8.75 -37.28
CA SER A 64 25.24 9.92 -38.07
C SER A 64 26.37 10.95 -37.93
N ASN A 65 26.92 11.39 -39.06
CA ASN A 65 27.88 12.51 -39.11
C ASN A 65 27.20 13.89 -39.11
N THR A 66 25.86 13.97 -39.02
CA THR A 66 25.11 15.22 -39.24
C THR A 66 24.58 15.93 -37.99
N ASN A 67 25.03 15.57 -36.78
CA ASN A 67 24.70 16.34 -35.56
C ASN A 67 25.95 16.91 -34.89
N ASP A 68 26.33 18.10 -35.35
CA ASP A 68 27.42 18.95 -34.84
C ASP A 68 27.12 19.61 -33.46
N GLU A 69 26.20 19.08 -32.67
CA GLU A 69 25.81 19.65 -31.36
C GLU A 69 25.77 18.64 -30.19
N VAL A 70 26.70 17.69 -30.16
CA VAL A 70 27.09 17.03 -28.89
C VAL A 70 28.41 17.59 -28.40
N LYS A 71 28.44 18.92 -28.16
CA LYS A 71 29.50 19.58 -27.40
C LYS A 71 29.14 19.63 -25.92
N SER A 72 29.19 18.48 -25.27
CA SER A 72 29.41 18.42 -23.82
C SER A 72 30.19 17.16 -23.48
N GLY A 73 31.50 17.35 -23.26
CA GLY A 73 32.52 16.39 -22.84
C GLY A 73 32.08 14.99 -22.44
N GLY A 74 32.36 14.03 -23.31
CA GLY A 74 32.22 12.59 -23.06
C GLY A 74 31.72 11.83 -24.28
N THR A 75 32.38 11.96 -25.44
CA THR A 75 31.98 11.27 -26.68
C THR A 75 32.61 9.88 -26.73
N GLY A 76 31.95 8.90 -26.12
CA GLY A 76 32.09 7.50 -26.53
C GLY A 76 30.86 7.14 -27.34
N THR A 77 31.02 6.71 -28.58
CA THR A 77 29.97 6.07 -29.35
C THR A 77 29.73 4.65 -28.82
N ALA A 78 28.61 4.00 -29.20
CA ALA A 78 28.41 2.58 -28.93
C ALA A 78 29.59 1.73 -29.44
N PHE A 79 30.24 2.12 -30.55
CA PHE A 79 31.46 1.51 -31.06
C PHE A 79 32.61 1.60 -30.05
N ASP A 80 32.93 2.79 -29.56
CA ASP A 80 34.01 3.00 -28.59
C ASP A 80 33.77 2.20 -27.31
N MET A 81 32.50 2.06 -26.91
CA MET A 81 32.13 1.34 -25.69
C MET A 81 32.20 -0.18 -25.86
N PHE A 82 31.80 -0.74 -27.02
CA PHE A 82 32.03 -2.16 -27.31
C PHE A 82 33.51 -2.49 -27.47
N ASP A 83 34.32 -1.56 -28.00
CA ASP A 83 35.76 -1.73 -28.11
C ASP A 83 36.45 -1.63 -26.74
N ILE A 84 36.04 -0.73 -25.85
CA ILE A 84 36.48 -0.70 -24.43
C ILE A 84 36.13 -2.01 -23.71
N LEU A 85 35.00 -2.64 -24.05
CA LEU A 85 34.57 -3.90 -23.45
C LEU A 85 35.24 -5.13 -24.10
N SER A 86 35.93 -4.98 -25.23
CA SER A 86 36.57 -6.09 -25.96
C SER A 86 38.09 -6.00 -26.08
N ILE A 87 38.69 -4.83 -25.86
CA ILE A 87 40.14 -4.61 -25.91
C ILE A 87 40.63 -4.30 -24.49
N ASP A 88 41.54 -5.16 -24.02
CA ASP A 88 42.40 -5.04 -22.84
C ASP A 88 41.78 -5.27 -21.44
N SER A 89 41.92 -6.53 -20.99
CA SER A 89 42.42 -7.03 -19.69
C SER A 89 41.98 -6.45 -18.34
N VAL A 90 41.14 -5.42 -18.26
CA VAL A 90 40.67 -4.83 -16.99
C VAL A 90 39.32 -5.42 -16.56
N LEU A 91 38.54 -5.96 -17.50
CA LEU A 91 37.24 -6.59 -17.26
C LEU A 91 37.18 -7.91 -18.04
N SER A 92 37.55 -9.02 -17.42
CA SER A 92 37.24 -10.36 -17.95
C SER A 92 35.74 -10.60 -17.77
N LEU A 93 34.91 -10.04 -18.66
CA LEU A 93 33.48 -10.35 -18.72
C LEU A 93 33.33 -11.57 -19.62
N ASP A 94 32.71 -12.62 -19.11
CA ASP A 94 32.36 -13.79 -19.91
C ASP A 94 31.22 -13.43 -20.89
N ASP A 95 31.03 -14.21 -21.96
CA ASP A 95 29.98 -13.96 -22.98
C ASP A 95 28.56 -13.83 -22.36
N ASP A 96 28.31 -14.49 -21.22
CA ASP A 96 27.05 -14.39 -20.47
C ASP A 96 26.83 -13.00 -19.84
N ASP A 97 27.88 -12.29 -19.42
CA ASP A 97 27.78 -10.96 -18.81
C ASP A 97 27.55 -9.85 -19.86
N LEU A 98 28.09 -10.03 -21.07
CA LEU A 98 27.73 -9.19 -22.23
C LEU A 98 26.25 -9.35 -22.58
N GLY A 99 25.65 -10.52 -22.26
CA GLY A 99 24.22 -10.79 -22.33
C GLY A 99 23.35 -9.91 -21.44
N HIS A 100 23.91 -9.11 -20.52
CA HIS A 100 23.18 -8.12 -19.71
C HIS A 100 23.41 -6.67 -20.16
N PHE A 101 24.27 -6.42 -21.13
CA PHE A 101 24.46 -5.09 -21.71
C PHE A 101 23.58 -4.91 -22.95
N ARG A 102 22.88 -3.78 -23.06
CA ARG A 102 21.92 -3.50 -24.15
C ARG A 102 22.16 -2.10 -24.70
N VAL A 103 22.22 -1.97 -26.02
CA VAL A 103 22.31 -0.67 -26.70
C VAL A 103 20.99 -0.36 -27.39
N LEU A 104 20.48 0.85 -27.20
CA LEU A 104 19.28 1.37 -27.85
C LEU A 104 19.63 2.55 -28.75
N ALA A 105 19.21 2.50 -30.02
CA ALA A 105 19.19 3.68 -30.89
C ALA A 105 17.90 4.47 -30.64
N CYS A 106 17.98 5.79 -30.52
CA CYS A 106 16.83 6.69 -30.35
C CYS A 106 16.49 7.34 -31.69
N GLU A 107 15.39 6.94 -32.32
CA GLU A 107 14.87 7.62 -33.50
C GLU A 107 13.77 8.60 -33.09
N PRO A 108 13.98 9.92 -33.24
CA PRO A 108 12.96 10.89 -32.86
C PRO A 108 11.71 10.77 -33.74
N VAL A 109 10.54 10.94 -33.11
CA VAL A 109 9.27 10.98 -33.83
C VAL A 109 9.22 12.23 -34.70
N ALA A 110 8.76 12.10 -35.95
CA ALA A 110 8.76 13.18 -36.94
C ALA A 110 8.16 14.48 -36.39
N GLY A 111 8.95 15.56 -36.40
CA GLY A 111 8.55 16.89 -35.90
C GLY A 111 8.87 17.16 -34.42
N ILE A 112 9.50 16.23 -33.70
CA ILE A 112 9.88 16.39 -32.29
C ILE A 112 11.41 16.27 -32.16
N MET A 113 12.07 17.27 -31.57
CA MET A 113 13.49 17.16 -31.24
C MET A 113 13.69 16.32 -29.98
N PRO A 114 14.54 15.28 -30.01
CA PRO A 114 14.82 14.47 -28.83
C PRO A 114 15.68 15.28 -27.86
N ARG A 115 15.31 15.30 -26.58
CA ARG A 115 16.10 15.98 -25.54
C ARG A 115 17.09 14.97 -24.94
N PRO A 116 18.42 15.17 -25.05
CA PRO A 116 19.39 14.25 -24.46
C PRO A 116 19.23 14.25 -22.94
N ARG A 117 18.84 13.11 -22.35
CA ARG A 117 18.87 12.93 -20.90
C ARG A 117 20.24 12.37 -20.51
N THR A 118 21.18 13.23 -20.16
CA THR A 118 22.43 12.77 -19.52
C THR A 118 22.16 12.36 -18.07
N PRO A 119 22.60 11.19 -17.59
CA PRO A 119 22.30 10.71 -16.24
C PRO A 119 22.91 11.53 -15.09
N LEU A 120 23.79 12.50 -15.36
CA LEU A 120 24.68 13.08 -14.33
C LEU A 120 24.95 14.59 -14.40
N SER A 121 24.20 15.40 -15.15
CA SER A 121 24.35 16.87 -15.07
C SER A 121 23.30 17.49 -14.13
N ARG A 122 23.76 18.09 -13.02
CA ARG A 122 22.95 19.02 -12.22
C ARG A 122 23.03 20.41 -12.86
N ARG A 123 21.90 21.00 -13.27
CA ARG A 123 21.76 22.45 -13.53
C ARG A 123 20.37 22.95 -13.08
N CYS A 124 20.29 24.06 -12.31
CA CYS A 124 19.08 24.90 -12.23
C CYS A 124 19.21 25.90 -13.36
N ASP A 125 18.27 25.87 -14.31
CA ASP A 125 18.30 26.70 -15.51
C ASP A 125 17.35 27.91 -15.42
N GLY A 126 16.97 28.34 -14.20
CA GLY A 126 16.16 29.54 -14.00
C GLY A 126 14.75 29.50 -14.60
N ASP A 127 14.30 28.32 -15.04
CA ASP A 127 12.96 28.06 -15.55
C ASP A 127 11.92 28.11 -14.40
N GLU A 128 10.72 28.63 -14.68
CA GLU A 128 9.62 28.76 -13.71
C GLU A 128 9.12 27.41 -13.16
N SER A 129 9.56 26.29 -13.73
CA SER A 129 9.28 24.92 -13.31
C SER A 129 10.37 24.29 -12.42
N CYS A 130 11.41 25.04 -12.02
CA CYS A 130 12.51 24.49 -11.22
C CYS A 130 12.19 24.41 -9.72
N ASP A 131 12.09 23.20 -9.19
CA ASP A 131 11.74 22.90 -7.78
C ASP A 131 12.75 23.43 -6.74
N ILE A 132 14.01 23.65 -7.14
CA ILE A 132 15.04 24.25 -6.28
C ILE A 132 14.83 25.77 -6.18
N CYS A 133 14.38 26.36 -7.28
CA CYS A 133 14.30 27.80 -7.49
C CYS A 133 12.87 28.32 -7.13
N TYR A 134 11.84 27.45 -7.06
CA TYR A 134 10.46 27.74 -6.62
C TYR A 134 9.84 26.63 -5.73
N PRO A 135 10.23 26.52 -4.45
CA PRO A 135 9.84 25.41 -3.56
C PRO A 135 8.35 25.37 -3.18
N ASP A 136 7.59 26.44 -3.41
CA ASP A 136 6.20 26.59 -2.97
C ASP A 136 5.16 26.27 -4.07
N LYS A 137 5.57 25.79 -5.25
CA LYS A 137 4.64 25.41 -6.34
C LYS A 137 4.41 23.90 -6.41
N ILE A 138 3.15 23.51 -6.59
CA ILE A 138 2.74 22.11 -6.83
C ILE A 138 3.05 21.74 -8.29
N VAL A 139 4.00 20.83 -8.50
CA VAL A 139 4.28 20.25 -9.82
C VAL A 139 3.29 19.11 -10.11
N PRO A 140 2.68 19.04 -11.31
CA PRO A 140 1.81 17.93 -11.67
C PRO A 140 2.59 16.61 -11.81
N CYS A 141 2.18 15.57 -11.08
CA CYS A 141 2.73 14.22 -11.21
C CYS A 141 2.47 13.63 -12.62
N VAL A 142 3.52 13.13 -13.26
CA VAL A 142 3.43 12.37 -14.53
C VAL A 142 2.87 10.96 -14.24
N PRO A 143 1.95 10.42 -15.06
CA PRO A 143 1.42 9.07 -14.87
C PRO A 143 2.50 7.98 -14.98
N ARG A 144 2.37 6.91 -14.18
CA ARG A 144 3.24 5.72 -14.24
C ARG A 144 3.05 4.96 -15.56
N SER A 145 4.16 4.44 -16.08
CA SER A 145 4.25 3.57 -17.27
C SER A 145 3.37 2.32 -17.20
N THR A 146 2.71 1.98 -18.32
CA THR A 146 1.78 0.86 -18.51
C THR A 146 2.42 -0.39 -19.10
N ILE A 147 3.64 -0.76 -18.67
CA ILE A 147 4.30 -1.96 -19.19
C ILE A 147 3.87 -3.20 -18.38
N LYS A 148 3.13 -4.12 -19.01
CA LYS A 148 2.91 -5.49 -18.51
C LYS A 148 4.11 -6.36 -18.87
N ARG A 149 4.62 -7.14 -17.90
CA ARG A 149 5.51 -8.29 -18.15
C ARG A 149 4.69 -9.57 -18.06
N GLU A 150 4.77 -10.41 -19.08
CA GLU A 150 4.24 -11.78 -19.05
C GLU A 150 5.21 -12.70 -18.32
N GLY A 151 4.67 -13.62 -17.49
CA GLY A 151 5.39 -14.80 -16.99
C GLY A 151 5.82 -14.80 -15.51
N SER A 152 4.90 -15.16 -14.62
CA SER A 152 5.03 -16.30 -13.67
C SER A 152 3.83 -16.32 -12.72
N GLU A 153 3.08 -17.41 -12.76
CA GLU A 153 1.92 -17.65 -11.89
C GLU A 153 2.40 -17.93 -10.46
N THR A 154 2.56 -16.86 -9.69
CA THR A 154 2.44 -16.91 -8.23
C THR A 154 1.40 -15.87 -7.84
N GLY A 155 0.40 -16.27 -7.06
CA GLY A 155 -0.72 -15.38 -6.68
C GLY A 155 -0.20 -14.06 -6.13
N ARG A 156 -0.54 -12.94 -6.79
CA ARG A 156 -0.10 -11.57 -6.47
C ARG A 156 -0.75 -11.01 -5.20
N ASP A 157 -0.61 -11.73 -4.09
CA ASP A 157 -1.06 -11.29 -2.76
C ASP A 157 0.13 -10.91 -1.86
N GLN A 158 1.30 -10.66 -2.46
CA GLN A 158 2.49 -10.23 -1.74
C GLN A 158 2.67 -8.70 -1.84
N ALA A 159 2.90 -8.09 -0.69
CA ALA A 159 3.45 -6.76 -0.60
C ALA A 159 4.87 -6.75 -1.15
N GLN A 160 5.05 -6.25 -2.37
CA GLN A 160 6.38 -6.02 -2.91
C GLN A 160 6.93 -4.70 -2.36
N ALA A 161 8.10 -4.76 -1.73
CA ALA A 161 8.89 -3.58 -1.46
C ALA A 161 9.43 -3.02 -2.79
N ASN A 162 9.55 -1.69 -2.88
CA ASN A 162 10.29 -1.05 -3.96
C ASN A 162 11.77 -1.47 -3.93
N LYS A 163 12.51 -1.16 -5.02
CA LYS A 163 13.94 -1.43 -5.12
C LYS A 163 14.77 -0.77 -4.00
N ASP A 164 14.29 0.33 -3.43
CA ASP A 164 14.92 1.04 -2.30
C ASP A 164 14.58 0.43 -0.91
N GLY A 165 13.72 -0.58 -0.90
CA GLY A 165 13.23 -1.27 0.29
C GLY A 165 12.04 -0.62 0.99
N SER A 166 11.44 0.42 0.41
CA SER A 166 10.21 1.03 0.91
C SER A 166 8.98 0.18 0.60
N PHE A 167 8.05 0.11 1.56
CA PHE A 167 6.75 -0.54 1.36
C PHE A 167 5.71 0.46 0.83
N ILE A 168 5.10 0.15 -0.32
CA ILE A 168 3.95 0.87 -0.86
C ILE A 168 2.68 0.03 -0.72
N ARG A 169 1.64 0.66 -0.18
CA ARG A 169 0.28 0.11 -0.14
C ARG A 169 -0.46 0.50 -1.42
N PRO A 170 -0.92 -0.47 -2.24
CA PRO A 170 -1.80 -0.18 -3.37
C PRO A 170 -3.17 0.33 -2.91
N ASP A 171 -3.82 1.14 -3.73
CA ASP A 171 -5.17 1.62 -3.48
C ASP A 171 -6.23 0.51 -3.61
N SER A 172 -7.34 0.70 -2.88
CA SER A 172 -8.53 -0.14 -2.93
C SER A 172 -9.27 0.02 -4.26
N ALA A 173 -9.80 -1.08 -4.81
CA ALA A 173 -10.32 -1.12 -6.18
C ALA A 173 -11.85 -0.93 -6.28
N PHE A 174 -12.60 -1.42 -5.29
CA PHE A 174 -14.06 -1.29 -5.26
C PHE A 174 -14.41 -0.08 -4.39
N ARG A 175 -14.99 0.94 -5.00
CA ARG A 175 -15.17 2.28 -4.39
C ARG A 175 -16.62 2.80 -4.50
N SER A 176 -17.59 1.91 -4.72
CA SER A 176 -19.00 2.30 -4.76
C SER A 176 -19.52 2.62 -3.36
N PHE A 177 -20.63 3.34 -3.28
CA PHE A 177 -21.24 3.75 -2.02
C PHE A 177 -22.66 3.21 -1.88
N VAL A 178 -22.98 2.76 -0.67
CA VAL A 178 -24.36 2.61 -0.21
C VAL A 178 -24.95 4.00 -0.03
N SER A 179 -26.22 4.17 -0.35
CA SER A 179 -26.95 5.41 -0.10
C SER A 179 -28.38 5.14 0.35
N GLN A 180 -28.95 6.02 1.17
CA GLN A 180 -30.38 6.04 1.51
C GLN A 180 -31.29 6.55 0.38
N GLU A 181 -30.74 7.14 -0.69
CA GLU A 181 -31.52 7.68 -1.80
C GLU A 181 -32.24 6.56 -2.57
N PRO A 182 -33.56 6.64 -2.82
CA PRO A 182 -34.38 5.53 -3.35
C PRO A 182 -33.85 4.90 -4.65
N ASP A 183 -33.26 5.70 -5.53
CA ASP A 183 -32.76 5.27 -6.84
C ASP A 183 -31.28 4.86 -6.83
N SER A 184 -30.65 4.80 -5.66
CA SER A 184 -29.27 4.34 -5.52
C SER A 184 -29.12 2.88 -5.97
N GLN A 185 -28.08 2.61 -6.77
CA GLN A 185 -27.68 1.25 -7.13
C GLN A 185 -27.54 0.37 -5.88
N PHE A 186 -26.94 0.93 -4.83
CA PHE A 186 -26.76 0.29 -3.53
C PHE A 186 -27.61 1.01 -2.49
N LEU A 187 -28.93 0.80 -2.54
CA LEU A 187 -29.87 1.32 -1.54
C LEU A 187 -29.67 0.68 -0.15
N ALA A 188 -29.56 1.50 0.88
CA ALA A 188 -29.47 1.09 2.28
C ALA A 188 -30.74 0.36 2.76
N GLU A 189 -30.69 -0.98 2.70
CA GLU A 189 -31.78 -1.88 3.07
C GLU A 189 -31.34 -2.85 4.19
N LYS A 190 -32.26 -3.16 5.10
CA LYS A 190 -32.05 -4.20 6.11
C LYS A 190 -31.86 -5.56 5.43
N ASP A 191 -30.96 -6.38 5.97
CA ASP A 191 -30.71 -7.76 5.51
C ASP A 191 -30.15 -7.85 4.08
N ARG A 192 -29.71 -6.75 3.46
CA ARG A 192 -29.11 -6.73 2.12
C ARG A 192 -27.58 -6.87 2.12
N TYR A 193 -26.91 -6.35 3.12
CA TYR A 193 -25.45 -6.23 3.12
C TYR A 193 -24.77 -7.19 4.08
N ALA A 194 -23.56 -7.61 3.72
CA ALA A 194 -22.66 -8.37 4.60
C ALA A 194 -21.27 -7.75 4.62
N LEU A 195 -20.66 -7.68 5.81
CA LEU A 195 -19.28 -7.29 6.02
C LEU A 195 -18.41 -8.53 6.18
N TYR A 196 -17.55 -8.79 5.21
CA TYR A 196 -16.51 -9.80 5.30
C TYR A 196 -15.25 -9.17 5.90
N LEU A 197 -14.72 -9.75 6.98
CA LEU A 197 -13.55 -9.20 7.64
C LEU A 197 -12.69 -10.22 8.38
N SER A 198 -11.49 -9.79 8.78
CA SER A 198 -10.67 -10.48 9.77
C SER A 198 -10.42 -9.57 10.98
N PRO A 199 -10.72 -10.00 12.22
CA PRO A 199 -10.49 -9.24 13.45
C PRO A 199 -9.03 -8.89 13.70
N GLY A 200 -8.08 -9.65 13.12
CA GLY A 200 -6.64 -9.33 13.20
C GLY A 200 -6.27 -8.04 12.47
N CYS A 201 -7.02 -7.69 11.41
CA CYS A 201 -6.76 -6.53 10.56
C CYS A 201 -7.28 -5.22 11.21
N PRO A 202 -6.44 -4.17 11.35
CA PRO A 202 -6.86 -2.91 11.96
C PRO A 202 -7.82 -2.11 11.07
N TRP A 203 -7.73 -2.25 9.73
CA TRP A 203 -8.63 -1.62 8.78
C TRP A 203 -10.05 -2.18 8.91
N SER A 204 -10.17 -3.51 8.99
CA SER A 204 -11.41 -4.22 9.29
C SER A 204 -12.00 -3.85 10.64
N HIS A 205 -11.13 -3.70 11.63
CA HIS A 205 -11.55 -3.40 13.00
C HIS A 205 -12.28 -2.05 13.09
N ARG A 206 -11.98 -1.07 12.22
CA ARG A 206 -12.73 0.20 12.15
C ARG A 206 -14.20 -0.02 11.81
N ALA A 207 -14.48 -0.79 10.76
CA ALA A 207 -15.84 -1.15 10.35
C ALA A 207 -16.55 -1.96 11.44
N MET A 208 -15.82 -2.86 12.12
CA MET A 208 -16.37 -3.66 13.21
C MET A 208 -16.75 -2.82 14.44
N ILE A 209 -15.86 -1.90 14.86
CA ILE A 209 -16.13 -0.92 15.94
C ILE A 209 -17.36 -0.11 15.58
N LEU A 210 -17.40 0.44 14.36
CA LEU A 210 -18.48 1.32 13.97
C LEU A 210 -19.83 0.60 13.84
N ARG A 211 -19.84 -0.61 13.26
CA ARG A 211 -21.04 -1.47 13.23
C ARG A 211 -21.61 -1.64 14.63
N SER A 212 -20.77 -1.81 15.65
CA SER A 212 -21.23 -1.94 17.03
C SER A 212 -21.61 -0.61 17.68
N LEU A 213 -20.86 0.47 17.47
CA LEU A 213 -21.19 1.81 17.96
C LEU A 213 -22.55 2.30 17.43
N LYS A 214 -22.87 1.98 16.18
CA LYS A 214 -24.12 2.34 15.50
C LYS A 214 -25.24 1.32 15.67
N LYS A 215 -25.00 0.24 16.42
CA LYS A 215 -25.96 -0.85 16.65
C LYS A 215 -26.52 -1.48 15.36
N LEU A 216 -25.67 -1.59 14.34
CA LEU A 216 -26.04 -2.09 13.00
C LEU A 216 -26.02 -3.63 12.94
N GLU A 217 -25.92 -4.33 14.07
CA GLU A 217 -25.71 -5.78 14.07
C GLU A 217 -26.88 -6.56 13.47
N ASN A 218 -28.09 -6.03 13.58
CA ASN A 218 -29.32 -6.63 13.03
C ASN A 218 -29.66 -6.10 11.61
N ILE A 219 -28.78 -5.30 11.01
CA ILE A 219 -29.00 -4.68 9.68
C ILE A 219 -27.95 -5.19 8.69
N ILE A 220 -26.70 -5.28 9.14
CA ILE A 220 -25.56 -5.69 8.31
C ILE A 220 -24.97 -6.97 8.90
N ASP A 221 -24.96 -8.04 8.12
CA ASP A 221 -24.35 -9.30 8.52
C ASP A 221 -22.84 -9.17 8.71
N LEU A 222 -22.26 -9.99 9.56
CA LEU A 222 -20.82 -10.02 9.81
C LEU A 222 -20.26 -11.42 9.54
N TYR A 223 -19.38 -11.54 8.57
CA TYR A 223 -18.74 -12.79 8.20
C TYR A 223 -17.24 -12.72 8.49
N ILE A 224 -16.79 -13.56 9.40
CA ILE A 224 -15.43 -13.52 9.95
C ILE A 224 -14.57 -14.57 9.23
N CYS A 225 -13.52 -14.12 8.57
CA CYS A 225 -12.44 -14.92 8.00
C CYS A 225 -11.36 -15.22 9.07
N SER A 226 -10.42 -16.10 8.74
CA SER A 226 -9.31 -16.48 9.60
C SER A 226 -8.50 -15.28 10.13
N LEU A 227 -7.88 -15.46 11.30
CA LEU A 227 -7.04 -14.45 11.95
C LEU A 227 -5.65 -14.33 11.31
N THR A 228 -5.26 -15.32 10.50
CA THR A 228 -3.99 -15.35 9.75
C THR A 228 -4.27 -15.47 8.26
N MET A 229 -3.25 -15.17 7.44
CA MET A 229 -3.36 -15.31 5.99
C MET A 229 -2.76 -16.65 5.55
N GLY A 230 -3.53 -17.41 4.77
CA GLY A 230 -3.08 -18.63 4.09
C GLY A 230 -2.35 -18.32 2.79
N LYS A 231 -2.04 -19.35 1.99
CA LYS A 231 -1.32 -19.19 0.71
C LYS A 231 -1.98 -18.19 -0.25
N ASP A 232 -3.30 -18.25 -0.37
CA ASP A 232 -4.12 -17.41 -1.27
C ASP A 232 -4.72 -16.16 -0.56
N GLY A 233 -4.22 -15.81 0.62
CA GLY A 233 -4.69 -14.66 1.40
C GLY A 233 -5.68 -15.07 2.49
N TRP A 234 -6.71 -14.25 2.71
CA TRP A 234 -7.74 -14.54 3.73
C TRP A 234 -8.62 -15.72 3.32
N PHE A 235 -8.90 -16.60 4.28
CA PHE A 235 -9.66 -17.84 4.07
C PHE A 235 -10.63 -18.09 5.22
N PHE A 236 -11.58 -18.99 4.99
CA PHE A 236 -12.50 -19.51 6.01
C PHE A 236 -11.89 -20.77 6.62
N ASP A 237 -11.93 -20.86 7.95
CA ASP A 237 -11.19 -21.86 8.71
C ASP A 237 -12.18 -22.74 9.48
N ASP A 238 -12.24 -24.01 9.10
CA ASP A 238 -13.16 -25.00 9.67
C ASP A 238 -12.61 -25.69 10.93
N SER A 239 -11.44 -25.25 11.41
CA SER A 239 -10.84 -25.83 12.60
C SER A 239 -11.65 -25.51 13.87
N PRO A 240 -11.71 -26.44 14.84
CA PRO A 240 -12.37 -26.19 16.12
C PRO A 240 -11.78 -25.02 16.91
N GLU A 241 -10.50 -24.67 16.69
CA GLU A 241 -9.88 -23.51 17.33
C GLU A 241 -10.38 -22.21 16.72
N ALA A 242 -10.48 -22.12 15.39
CA ALA A 242 -10.96 -20.92 14.71
C ALA A 242 -12.43 -20.61 15.05
N ALA A 243 -13.26 -21.66 15.15
CA ALA A 243 -14.66 -21.55 15.53
C ALA A 243 -14.88 -20.84 16.89
N LYS A 244 -13.95 -20.99 17.86
CA LYS A 244 -14.02 -20.29 19.16
C LYS A 244 -13.97 -18.77 19.04
N TYR A 245 -13.44 -18.26 17.94
CA TYR A 245 -13.28 -16.83 17.66
C TYR A 245 -14.32 -16.30 16.66
N GLY A 246 -15.37 -17.08 16.39
CA GLY A 246 -16.44 -16.74 15.46
C GLY A 246 -16.02 -16.82 13.99
N VAL A 247 -14.83 -17.37 13.68
CA VAL A 247 -14.41 -17.62 12.30
C VAL A 247 -15.34 -18.65 11.69
N LEU A 248 -15.80 -18.37 10.47
CA LEU A 248 -16.73 -19.24 9.76
C LEU A 248 -15.95 -20.36 9.06
N PRO A 249 -16.49 -21.59 8.99
CA PRO A 249 -15.86 -22.71 8.30
C PRO A 249 -15.85 -22.52 6.78
N LYS A 250 -16.86 -21.83 6.25
CA LYS A 250 -16.99 -21.43 4.83
C LYS A 250 -17.77 -20.12 4.75
N ASP A 251 -17.69 -19.46 3.60
CA ASP A 251 -18.57 -18.34 3.27
C ASP A 251 -20.05 -18.76 3.34
N PRO A 252 -20.92 -18.06 4.11
CA PRO A 252 -22.33 -18.41 4.26
C PRO A 252 -23.17 -18.27 2.99
N LEU A 253 -22.76 -17.41 2.04
CA LEU A 253 -23.57 -17.12 0.86
C LEU A 253 -23.38 -18.13 -0.25
N TYR A 254 -22.14 -18.55 -0.50
CA TYR A 254 -21.78 -19.35 -1.67
C TYR A 254 -20.88 -20.55 -1.34
N GLY A 255 -20.57 -20.80 -0.06
CA GLY A 255 -19.73 -21.93 0.37
C GLY A 255 -18.28 -21.82 -0.07
N LEU A 256 -17.79 -20.60 -0.33
CA LEU A 256 -16.40 -20.32 -0.70
C LEU A 256 -15.45 -20.61 0.45
N GLU A 257 -14.22 -20.97 0.10
CA GLU A 257 -13.14 -21.29 1.04
C GLU A 257 -12.19 -20.11 1.23
N THR A 258 -12.14 -19.19 0.26
CA THR A 258 -11.22 -18.05 0.29
C THR A 258 -11.89 -16.74 -0.08
N LEU A 259 -11.36 -15.64 0.45
CA LEU A 259 -11.80 -14.30 0.06
C LEU A 259 -11.44 -13.99 -1.40
N LYS A 260 -10.34 -14.56 -1.91
CA LYS A 260 -9.98 -14.52 -3.34
C LYS A 260 -11.14 -14.95 -4.24
N GLN A 261 -11.81 -16.05 -3.91
CA GLN A 261 -12.98 -16.51 -4.67
C GLN A 261 -14.13 -15.49 -4.65
N LEU A 262 -14.32 -14.76 -3.53
CA LEU A 262 -15.34 -13.71 -3.44
C LEU A 262 -15.01 -12.51 -4.35
N TYR A 263 -13.74 -12.09 -4.39
CA TYR A 263 -13.28 -11.04 -5.32
C TYR A 263 -13.46 -11.45 -6.78
N LEU A 264 -13.07 -12.67 -7.14
CA LEU A 264 -13.24 -13.21 -8.49
C LEU A 264 -14.72 -13.42 -8.87
N LYS A 265 -15.59 -13.63 -7.88
CA LYS A 265 -17.03 -13.66 -8.09
C LYS A 265 -17.61 -12.29 -8.46
N ALA A 266 -17.11 -11.21 -7.85
CA ALA A 266 -17.50 -9.84 -8.23
C ALA A 266 -16.88 -9.39 -9.56
N ASN A 267 -15.63 -9.78 -9.82
CA ASN A 267 -14.93 -9.50 -11.07
C ASN A 267 -13.95 -10.63 -11.41
N PRO A 268 -14.26 -11.49 -12.40
CA PRO A 268 -13.39 -12.61 -12.79
C PRO A 268 -11.99 -12.20 -13.27
N ASN A 269 -11.82 -10.95 -13.71
CA ASN A 269 -10.57 -10.40 -14.21
C ASN A 269 -9.84 -9.55 -13.15
N TYR A 270 -10.20 -9.69 -11.86
CA TYR A 270 -9.57 -8.92 -10.79
C TYR A 270 -8.10 -9.32 -10.59
N GLU A 271 -7.18 -8.37 -10.78
CA GLU A 271 -5.72 -8.59 -10.66
C GLU A 271 -5.10 -7.95 -9.39
N GLY A 272 -5.92 -7.38 -8.50
CA GLY A 272 -5.47 -6.68 -7.29
C GLY A 272 -5.30 -7.59 -6.07
N ARG A 273 -5.14 -6.97 -4.88
CA ARG A 273 -5.03 -7.70 -3.61
C ARG A 273 -6.38 -8.06 -3.03
N TYR A 274 -6.48 -9.26 -2.46
CA TYR A 274 -7.70 -9.76 -1.82
C TYR A 274 -7.76 -9.28 -0.35
N THR A 275 -8.12 -8.02 -0.16
CA THR A 275 -8.06 -7.35 1.16
C THR A 275 -9.36 -7.47 1.95
N VAL A 276 -9.27 -7.25 3.27
CA VAL A 276 -10.40 -6.99 4.17
C VAL A 276 -10.28 -5.57 4.74
N PRO A 277 -11.39 -4.88 5.06
CA PRO A 277 -12.78 -5.35 5.01
C PRO A 277 -13.36 -5.34 3.59
N VAL A 278 -14.46 -6.08 3.39
CA VAL A 278 -15.28 -6.06 2.18
C VAL A 278 -16.73 -5.83 2.57
N LEU A 279 -17.37 -4.82 1.97
CA LEU A 279 -18.81 -4.64 2.01
C LEU A 279 -19.43 -5.27 0.77
N TRP A 280 -20.23 -6.31 0.98
CA TRP A 280 -20.85 -7.12 -0.06
C TRP A 280 -22.34 -6.87 -0.14
N ASP A 281 -22.87 -6.75 -1.36
CA ASP A 281 -24.30 -6.69 -1.63
C ASP A 281 -24.83 -8.08 -1.97
N LYS A 282 -25.68 -8.63 -1.09
CA LYS A 282 -26.30 -9.94 -1.28
C LYS A 282 -27.34 -9.94 -2.41
N LYS A 283 -27.94 -8.79 -2.73
CA LYS A 283 -28.99 -8.64 -3.75
C LYS A 283 -28.41 -8.69 -5.16
N THR A 284 -27.32 -7.96 -5.39
CA THR A 284 -26.67 -7.91 -6.71
C THR A 284 -25.47 -8.85 -6.82
N HIS A 285 -25.16 -9.61 -5.77
CA HIS A 285 -24.05 -10.57 -5.71
C HIS A 285 -22.70 -9.96 -6.15
N THR A 286 -22.43 -8.73 -5.70
CA THR A 286 -21.19 -8.01 -6.03
C THR A 286 -20.63 -7.25 -4.84
N MET A 287 -19.38 -6.83 -4.99
CA MET A 287 -18.69 -6.02 -4.00
C MET A 287 -19.07 -4.55 -4.15
N VAL A 288 -19.54 -3.94 -3.06
CA VAL A 288 -19.82 -2.50 -3.01
C VAL A 288 -18.51 -1.74 -2.85
N ASN A 289 -17.76 -2.08 -1.79
CA ASN A 289 -16.58 -1.32 -1.39
C ASN A 289 -15.60 -2.20 -0.62
N ASN A 290 -14.29 -1.98 -0.79
CA ASN A 290 -13.24 -2.61 0.01
C ASN A 290 -12.25 -1.62 0.66
N GLU A 291 -12.61 -0.34 0.68
CA GLU A 291 -11.87 0.72 1.35
C GLU A 291 -12.46 0.98 2.75
N SER A 292 -11.69 0.68 3.79
CA SER A 292 -12.16 0.80 5.18
C SER A 292 -12.64 2.21 5.55
N SER A 293 -12.01 3.25 4.99
CA SER A 293 -12.35 4.65 5.27
C SER A 293 -13.68 5.08 4.64
N ASP A 294 -13.96 4.61 3.42
CA ASP A 294 -15.26 4.81 2.78
C ASP A 294 -16.36 4.01 3.49
N ILE A 295 -16.05 2.76 3.85
CA ILE A 295 -17.01 1.88 4.55
C ILE A 295 -17.49 2.53 5.84
N ILE A 296 -16.59 3.01 6.69
CA ILE A 296 -17.02 3.64 7.94
C ILE A 296 -17.87 4.90 7.68
N ARG A 297 -17.59 5.66 6.60
CA ARG A 297 -18.40 6.83 6.25
C ARG A 297 -19.82 6.47 5.87
N MET A 298 -20.02 5.40 5.11
CA MET A 298 -21.35 4.87 4.80
C MET A 298 -22.10 4.44 6.07
N LEU A 299 -21.43 3.78 7.00
CA LEU A 299 -22.05 3.28 8.23
C LEU A 299 -22.44 4.37 9.22
N TYR A 300 -21.91 5.60 9.11
CA TYR A 300 -22.29 6.69 10.00
C TYR A 300 -23.74 7.10 9.80
N THR A 301 -24.19 7.27 8.56
CA THR A 301 -25.47 7.94 8.25
C THR A 301 -26.37 7.19 7.29
N GLU A 302 -25.83 6.41 6.34
CA GLU A 302 -26.66 5.86 5.25
C GLU A 302 -27.68 4.81 5.72
N PHE A 303 -27.50 4.26 6.92
CA PHE A 303 -28.42 3.30 7.53
C PHE A 303 -29.26 3.91 8.67
N ASP A 304 -29.16 5.22 8.93
CA ASP A 304 -29.84 5.86 10.08
C ASP A 304 -31.37 5.72 10.02
N HIS A 305 -31.98 5.78 8.84
CA HIS A 305 -33.43 5.61 8.67
C HIS A 305 -33.93 4.22 9.12
N LEU A 306 -33.04 3.22 9.20
CA LEU A 306 -33.35 1.87 9.69
C LEU A 306 -33.15 1.71 11.21
N LEU A 307 -32.53 2.70 11.86
CA LEU A 307 -32.29 2.70 13.31
C LEU A 307 -33.44 3.38 14.07
N PRO A 308 -33.66 3.01 15.36
CA PRO A 308 -34.46 3.80 16.30
C PRO A 308 -33.98 5.25 16.35
N GLU A 309 -34.88 6.20 16.58
CA GLU A 309 -34.56 7.64 16.52
C GLU A 309 -33.38 8.00 17.43
N GLU A 310 -33.36 7.49 18.66
CA GLU A 310 -32.30 7.72 19.65
C GLU A 310 -30.90 7.27 19.22
N ASP A 311 -30.81 6.34 18.25
CA ASP A 311 -29.56 5.76 17.77
C ASP A 311 -29.05 6.40 16.47
N ARG A 312 -29.86 7.25 15.83
CA ARG A 312 -29.48 8.05 14.64
C ARG A 312 -28.48 9.14 14.99
N GLU A 313 -27.58 9.50 14.08
CA GLU A 313 -26.62 10.59 14.32
C GLU A 313 -27.32 11.92 14.56
N SER A 314 -28.44 12.16 13.87
CA SER A 314 -29.25 13.38 14.03
C SER A 314 -29.81 13.59 15.43
N HIS A 315 -29.92 12.53 16.24
CA HIS A 315 -30.41 12.57 17.63
C HIS A 315 -29.27 12.54 18.66
N LYS A 316 -28.03 12.70 18.22
CA LYS A 316 -26.83 12.76 19.07
C LYS A 316 -26.09 14.10 18.92
N PRO A 317 -26.78 15.26 19.09
CA PRO A 317 -26.16 16.56 18.89
C PRO A 317 -24.94 16.74 19.80
N GLY A 318 -23.82 17.16 19.22
CA GLY A 318 -22.56 17.32 19.92
C GLY A 318 -21.82 16.00 20.21
N ARG A 319 -22.36 14.83 19.85
CA ARG A 319 -21.71 13.51 19.97
C ARG A 319 -21.64 12.78 18.63
N GLU A 320 -21.82 13.50 17.53
CA GLU A 320 -21.76 12.94 16.19
C GLU A 320 -20.34 12.45 15.90
N LEU A 321 -20.21 11.35 15.16
CA LEU A 321 -18.90 10.76 14.87
C LEU A 321 -18.17 11.49 13.73
N TYR A 322 -18.90 12.14 12.81
CA TYR A 322 -18.34 12.93 11.71
C TYR A 322 -19.14 14.23 11.45
N PRO A 323 -19.21 15.15 12.44
CA PRO A 323 -20.00 16.37 12.32
C PRO A 323 -19.36 17.36 11.34
N GLU A 324 -20.20 18.06 10.57
CA GLU A 324 -19.80 19.05 9.57
C GLU A 324 -18.77 20.05 10.12
N ARG A 325 -19.02 20.60 11.32
CA ARG A 325 -18.14 21.58 11.99
C ARG A 325 -16.71 21.10 12.29
N LEU A 326 -16.46 19.79 12.27
CA LEU A 326 -15.14 19.21 12.56
C LEU A 326 -14.53 18.49 11.35
N ARG A 327 -15.19 18.41 10.20
CA ARG A 327 -14.73 17.60 9.05
C ARG A 327 -13.31 17.96 8.62
N ASP A 328 -13.02 19.25 8.42
CA ASP A 328 -11.67 19.70 8.02
C ASP A 328 -10.59 19.26 9.01
N LYS A 329 -10.86 19.34 10.32
CA LYS A 329 -9.92 18.92 11.36
C LYS A 329 -9.79 17.40 11.44
N ILE A 330 -10.89 16.68 11.21
CA ILE A 330 -10.90 15.22 11.15
C ILE A 330 -10.07 14.76 9.96
N ASP A 331 -10.27 15.36 8.79
CA ASP A 331 -9.57 15.01 7.56
C ASP A 331 -8.08 15.34 7.67
N GLU A 332 -7.71 16.51 8.21
CA GLU A 332 -6.31 16.87 8.49
C GLU A 332 -5.66 15.83 9.40
N ILE A 333 -6.27 15.50 10.55
CA ILE A 333 -5.69 14.51 11.48
C ILE A 333 -5.59 13.14 10.82
N ASN A 334 -6.64 12.71 10.14
CA ASN A 334 -6.71 11.39 9.52
C ASN A 334 -5.66 11.20 8.43
N GLU A 335 -5.31 12.25 7.69
CA GLU A 335 -4.31 12.20 6.63
C GLU A 335 -2.93 11.85 7.20
N TRP A 336 -2.41 12.67 8.12
CA TRP A 336 -1.07 12.40 8.66
C TRP A 336 -1.06 11.19 9.60
N VAL A 337 -2.12 10.94 10.37
CA VAL A 337 -2.23 9.72 11.20
C VAL A 337 -2.23 8.48 10.31
N TYR A 338 -2.92 8.50 9.17
CA TYR A 338 -2.86 7.39 8.23
C TYR A 338 -1.43 7.18 7.71
N ASP A 339 -0.80 8.23 7.18
CA ASP A 339 0.49 8.10 6.49
C ASP A 339 1.62 7.68 7.44
N THR A 340 1.67 8.29 8.62
CA THR A 340 2.81 8.22 9.55
C THR A 340 2.58 7.32 10.75
N VAL A 341 1.33 6.94 11.06
CA VAL A 341 1.02 6.07 12.21
C VAL A 341 0.35 4.77 11.73
N ASN A 342 -0.85 4.83 11.15
CA ASN A 342 -1.59 3.61 10.79
C ASN A 342 -0.87 2.79 9.71
N ASN A 343 -0.41 3.45 8.64
CA ASN A 343 0.40 2.83 7.62
C ASN A 343 1.90 2.92 7.95
N GLY A 344 2.32 3.91 8.75
CA GLY A 344 3.70 4.07 9.20
C GLY A 344 4.27 2.83 9.89
N VAL A 345 3.51 2.20 10.80
CA VAL A 345 3.95 0.94 11.44
C VAL A 345 4.17 -0.20 10.44
N TYR A 346 3.39 -0.26 9.35
CA TYR A 346 3.60 -1.24 8.28
C TYR A 346 4.81 -0.89 7.42
N LYS A 347 5.02 0.40 7.10
CA LYS A 347 6.22 0.86 6.39
C LYS A 347 7.48 0.50 7.18
N THR A 348 7.44 0.62 8.51
CA THR A 348 8.52 0.19 9.41
C THR A 348 8.68 -1.33 9.43
N GLY A 349 7.60 -2.06 9.72
CA GLY A 349 7.66 -3.52 9.95
C GLY A 349 7.94 -4.37 8.71
N PHE A 350 7.64 -3.82 7.52
CA PHE A 350 7.87 -4.47 6.23
C PHE A 350 9.01 -3.85 5.42
N ALA A 351 9.77 -2.91 6.01
CA ALA A 351 10.97 -2.39 5.38
C ALA A 351 11.97 -3.54 5.10
N THR A 352 12.54 -3.56 3.91
CA THR A 352 13.58 -4.53 3.51
C THR A 352 14.98 -3.90 3.49
N SER A 353 15.11 -2.62 3.85
CA SER A 353 16.37 -1.91 4.02
C SER A 353 16.43 -1.20 5.37
N GLN A 354 17.63 -1.08 5.94
CA GLN A 354 17.85 -0.38 7.22
C GLN A 354 17.43 1.10 7.13
N ALA A 355 17.75 1.76 6.02
CA ALA A 355 17.40 3.16 5.79
C ALA A 355 15.87 3.37 5.77
N ALA A 356 15.12 2.52 5.06
CA ALA A 356 13.66 2.60 5.04
C ALA A 356 13.05 2.33 6.43
N TYR A 357 13.60 1.40 7.19
CA TYR A 357 13.19 1.14 8.57
C TYR A 357 13.41 2.39 9.46
N GLU A 358 14.64 2.93 9.48
CA GLU A 358 15.02 4.08 10.33
C GLU A 358 14.20 5.33 10.00
N GLU A 359 13.99 5.61 8.72
CA GLU A 359 13.17 6.73 8.28
C GLU A 359 11.72 6.63 8.81
N ASN A 360 11.10 5.45 8.64
CA ASN A 360 9.70 5.26 8.99
C ASN A 360 9.48 5.13 10.50
N VAL A 361 10.38 4.47 11.24
CA VAL A 361 10.26 4.37 12.70
C VAL A 361 10.36 5.76 13.34
N VAL A 362 11.26 6.63 12.87
CA VAL A 362 11.37 8.00 13.37
C VAL A 362 10.10 8.81 13.07
N LYS A 363 9.49 8.65 11.88
CA LYS A 363 8.22 9.29 11.53
C LYS A 363 7.06 8.84 12.41
N VAL A 364 6.98 7.54 12.73
CA VAL A 364 5.98 6.99 13.67
C VAL A 364 6.11 7.67 15.02
N PHE A 365 7.30 7.69 15.62
CA PHE A 365 7.48 8.23 16.96
C PHE A 365 7.28 9.76 17.04
N LYS A 366 7.72 10.52 16.02
CA LYS A 366 7.40 11.95 15.92
C LYS A 366 5.89 12.22 15.91
N SER A 367 5.12 11.32 15.31
CA SER A 367 3.67 11.44 15.20
C SER A 367 2.97 11.00 16.47
N LEU A 368 3.51 10.00 17.19
CA LEU A 368 3.08 9.65 18.54
C LEU A 368 3.33 10.81 19.53
N ASP A 369 4.49 11.48 19.46
CA ASP A 369 4.77 12.70 20.24
C ASP A 369 3.74 13.82 19.96
N ARG A 370 3.34 13.97 18.69
CA ARG A 370 2.30 14.94 18.29
C ARG A 370 0.95 14.55 18.87
N LEU A 371 0.55 13.28 18.78
CA LEU A 371 -0.71 12.77 19.35
C LEU A 371 -0.75 12.92 20.87
N GLU A 372 0.36 12.62 21.55
CA GLU A 372 0.50 12.77 23.00
C GLU A 372 0.26 14.21 23.44
N LYS A 373 0.82 15.18 22.72
CA LYS A 373 0.58 16.62 22.96
C LYS A 373 -0.87 17.04 22.65
N ILE A 374 -1.49 16.47 21.61
CA ILE A 374 -2.89 16.74 21.29
C ILE A 374 -3.83 16.27 22.41
N LEU A 375 -3.51 15.12 23.01
CA LEU A 375 -4.30 14.51 24.08
C LEU A 375 -4.01 15.10 25.47
N ASP A 376 -3.05 16.02 25.58
CA ASP A 376 -2.79 16.72 26.83
C ASP A 376 -4.05 17.48 27.30
N ASN A 377 -4.55 17.10 28.48
CA ASN A 377 -5.80 17.57 29.07
C ASN A 377 -7.05 17.39 28.18
N ARG A 378 -7.04 16.45 27.23
CA ARG A 378 -8.21 16.12 26.39
C ARG A 378 -8.55 14.63 26.46
N PRO A 379 -9.83 14.27 26.57
CA PRO A 379 -10.22 12.87 26.58
C PRO A 379 -10.15 12.21 25.20
N PHE A 380 -10.25 12.99 24.10
CA PHE A 380 -10.26 12.53 22.71
C PHE A 380 -9.53 13.52 21.80
N LEU A 381 -9.17 13.10 20.59
CA LEU A 381 -8.27 13.84 19.69
C LEU A 381 -8.76 15.26 19.36
N LEU A 382 -10.07 15.42 19.18
CA LEU A 382 -10.70 16.70 18.81
C LEU A 382 -11.56 17.31 19.93
N GLY A 383 -11.28 16.95 21.18
CA GLY A 383 -11.89 17.57 22.36
C GLY A 383 -12.61 16.56 23.25
N LYS A 384 -13.89 16.82 23.54
CA LYS A 384 -14.67 16.08 24.56
C LYS A 384 -15.44 14.88 24.00
N THR A 385 -15.45 14.68 22.69
CA THR A 385 -16.29 13.69 22.00
C THR A 385 -15.46 12.81 21.09
N ILE A 386 -15.88 11.55 20.96
CA ILE A 386 -15.29 10.58 20.04
C ILE A 386 -15.66 10.99 18.62
N THR A 387 -14.69 10.95 17.70
CA THR A 387 -14.87 11.23 16.27
C THR A 387 -14.30 10.09 15.41
N GLU A 388 -14.50 10.17 14.09
CA GLU A 388 -13.85 9.30 13.10
C GLU A 388 -12.34 9.21 13.34
N ALA A 389 -11.68 10.29 13.76
CA ALA A 389 -10.24 10.30 14.04
C ALA A 389 -9.86 9.32 15.17
N ASP A 390 -10.63 9.28 16.26
CA ASP A 390 -10.40 8.35 17.36
C ASP A 390 -10.63 6.89 16.91
N ILE A 391 -11.70 6.65 16.14
CA ILE A 391 -12.05 5.33 15.61
C ILE A 391 -10.94 4.81 14.67
N ARG A 392 -10.33 5.69 13.86
CA ARG A 392 -9.26 5.31 12.92
C ARG A 392 -7.92 5.08 13.61
N LEU A 393 -7.63 5.82 14.69
CA LEU A 393 -6.40 5.69 15.47
C LEU A 393 -6.43 4.46 16.39
N PHE A 394 -7.58 4.17 17.01
CA PHE A 394 -7.70 3.17 18.08
C PHE A 394 -7.16 1.78 17.70
N PRO A 395 -7.50 1.18 16.54
CA PRO A 395 -6.99 -0.13 16.17
C PRO A 395 -5.46 -0.21 16.13
N THR A 396 -4.79 0.89 15.73
CA THR A 396 -3.33 0.95 15.67
C THR A 396 -2.71 1.03 17.05
N ILE A 397 -3.17 1.97 17.90
CA ILE A 397 -2.59 2.14 19.25
C ILE A 397 -2.84 0.91 20.12
N LEU A 398 -4.03 0.30 20.03
CA LEU A 398 -4.35 -0.97 20.70
C LEU A 398 -3.36 -2.10 20.38
N ARG A 399 -2.86 -2.12 19.14
CA ARG A 399 -1.95 -3.16 18.63
C ARG A 399 -0.48 -2.81 18.81
N PHE A 400 -0.17 -1.60 19.25
CA PHE A 400 1.19 -1.06 19.25
C PHE A 400 2.12 -1.89 20.14
N ASP A 401 1.82 -1.98 21.43
CA ASP A 401 2.66 -2.74 22.36
C ASP A 401 2.55 -4.26 22.16
N VAL A 402 1.41 -4.75 21.66
CA VAL A 402 1.14 -6.18 21.48
C VAL A 402 1.81 -6.76 20.23
N GLY A 403 1.83 -6.00 19.14
CA GLY A 403 2.30 -6.46 17.84
C GLY A 403 3.38 -5.57 17.25
N TYR A 404 3.19 -4.25 17.20
CA TYR A 404 4.09 -3.39 16.43
C TYR A 404 5.46 -3.19 17.09
N VAL A 405 5.52 -3.06 18.41
CA VAL A 405 6.79 -3.01 19.15
C VAL A 405 7.60 -4.30 18.94
N PRO A 406 7.09 -5.51 19.29
CA PRO A 406 7.93 -6.70 19.25
C PRO A 406 8.08 -7.34 17.86
N ILE A 407 7.14 -7.12 16.92
CA ILE A 407 7.15 -7.79 15.61
C ILE A 407 7.55 -6.82 14.50
N PHE A 408 6.99 -5.62 14.47
CA PHE A 408 7.33 -4.59 13.47
C PHE A 408 8.52 -3.72 13.89
N MET A 409 9.16 -4.02 15.02
CA MET A 409 10.32 -3.30 15.54
C MET A 409 10.05 -1.81 15.76
N CYS A 410 8.81 -1.41 16.02
CA CYS A 410 8.47 -0.03 16.36
C CYS A 410 8.84 0.23 17.83
N ASN A 411 10.14 0.20 18.17
CA ASN A 411 10.61 -0.06 19.53
C ASN A 411 11.45 1.06 20.17
N LEU A 412 11.35 2.31 19.70
CA LEU A 412 11.98 3.46 20.38
C LEU A 412 11.34 3.78 21.74
N GLY A 413 10.17 3.20 22.01
CA GLY A 413 9.37 3.33 23.23
C GLY A 413 8.08 2.53 23.09
N THR A 414 7.28 2.49 24.16
CA THR A 414 5.98 1.80 24.21
C THR A 414 4.87 2.81 24.50
N ILE A 415 3.63 2.51 24.10
CA ILE A 415 2.47 3.35 24.47
C ILE A 415 2.33 3.41 25.99
N ARG A 416 2.43 2.26 26.67
CA ARG A 416 2.18 2.20 28.11
C ARG A 416 3.18 2.95 28.98
N ASP A 417 4.46 3.03 28.57
CA ASP A 417 5.53 3.60 29.42
C ASP A 417 5.94 5.01 29.00
N HIS A 418 5.81 5.37 27.72
CA HIS A 418 6.34 6.65 27.20
C HIS A 418 5.27 7.69 26.87
N TYR A 419 4.01 7.26 26.69
CA TYR A 419 2.93 8.12 26.22
C TYR A 419 1.73 8.07 27.17
N PRO A 420 1.79 8.74 28.34
CA PRO A 420 0.77 8.64 29.37
C PRO A 420 -0.62 9.09 28.88
N ASN A 421 -0.73 10.16 28.09
CA ASN A 421 -2.02 10.64 27.58
C ASN A 421 -2.60 9.71 26.52
N LEU A 422 -1.79 9.21 25.58
CA LEU A 422 -2.21 8.18 24.62
C LEU A 422 -2.62 6.87 25.30
N HIS A 423 -1.87 6.43 26.31
CA HIS A 423 -2.21 5.23 27.07
C HIS A 423 -3.52 5.42 27.85
N LEU A 424 -3.73 6.57 28.47
CA LEU A 424 -4.98 6.92 29.12
C LEU A 424 -6.14 7.00 28.13
N TRP A 425 -5.95 7.63 26.96
CA TRP A 425 -6.94 7.67 25.87
C TRP A 425 -7.33 6.27 25.38
N LEU A 426 -6.33 5.39 25.17
CA LEU A 426 -6.56 3.99 24.77
C LEU A 426 -7.42 3.27 25.81
N ARG A 427 -7.04 3.36 27.09
CA ARG A 427 -7.76 2.72 28.19
C ARG A 427 -9.16 3.29 28.38
N ARG A 428 -9.35 4.60 28.22
CA ARG A 428 -10.67 5.25 28.25
C ARG A 428 -11.59 4.69 27.17
N LEU A 429 -11.13 4.61 25.92
CA LEU A 429 -11.94 4.02 24.84
C LEU A 429 -12.21 2.53 25.07
N TYR A 430 -11.18 1.76 25.43
CA TYR A 430 -11.29 0.32 25.62
C TYR A 430 -12.25 -0.04 26.77
N TRP A 431 -12.16 0.63 27.93
CA TRP A 431 -12.96 0.29 29.11
C TRP A 431 -14.30 1.04 29.21
N ASP A 432 -14.60 1.96 28.29
CA ASP A 432 -15.88 2.66 28.28
C ASP A 432 -17.02 1.68 27.94
N ASN A 433 -17.90 1.45 28.91
CA ASN A 433 -19.14 0.68 28.78
C ASN A 433 -20.38 1.54 28.99
N SER A 434 -20.21 2.87 29.02
CA SER A 434 -21.31 3.82 29.20
C SER A 434 -22.21 3.87 27.95
N PHE A 435 -23.25 4.69 28.00
CA PHE A 435 -24.11 4.98 26.85
C PHE A 435 -23.37 5.64 25.67
N ARG A 436 -22.13 6.11 25.87
CA ARG A 436 -21.32 6.73 24.82
C ARG A 436 -20.87 5.72 23.78
N THR A 437 -20.45 4.53 24.21
CA THR A 437 -19.83 3.52 23.34
C THR A 437 -20.55 2.18 23.41
N HIS A 438 -21.36 1.94 24.44
CA HIS A 438 -21.98 0.65 24.73
C HIS A 438 -20.96 -0.52 24.76
N GLY A 439 -19.71 -0.24 25.12
CA GLY A 439 -18.63 -1.23 25.16
C GLY A 439 -18.10 -1.64 23.79
N ALA A 440 -18.45 -0.95 22.70
CA ALA A 440 -18.09 -1.34 21.33
C ALA A 440 -16.59 -1.62 21.17
N PHE A 441 -15.72 -0.72 21.64
CA PHE A 441 -14.26 -0.87 21.55
C PHE A 441 -13.74 -2.14 22.23
N ARG A 442 -14.23 -2.48 23.44
CA ARG A 442 -13.86 -3.74 24.12
C ARG A 442 -14.40 -4.95 23.38
N LYS A 443 -15.71 -4.95 23.08
CA LYS A 443 -16.42 -6.06 22.44
C LYS A 443 -15.76 -6.47 21.11
N THR A 444 -15.23 -5.50 20.37
CA THR A 444 -14.56 -5.75 19.08
C THR A 444 -13.07 -6.04 19.20
N SER A 445 -12.49 -5.96 20.40
CA SER A 445 -11.05 -6.11 20.63
C SER A 445 -10.69 -7.33 21.48
N GLU A 446 -11.30 -7.43 22.67
CA GLU A 446 -10.96 -8.39 23.72
C GLU A 446 -10.91 -9.83 23.23
N PRO A 447 -11.86 -10.34 22.41
CA PRO A 447 -11.84 -11.73 22.00
C PRO A 447 -10.60 -12.13 21.16
N TRP A 448 -9.92 -11.16 20.52
CA TRP A 448 -8.86 -11.44 19.57
C TRP A 448 -7.51 -10.82 19.94
N LEU A 449 -7.46 -10.01 21.01
CA LEU A 449 -6.29 -9.21 21.35
C LEU A 449 -5.03 -10.06 21.54
N GLU A 450 -5.15 -11.24 22.17
CA GLU A 450 -4.05 -12.20 22.33
C GLU A 450 -3.55 -12.79 21.02
N LYS A 451 -4.40 -12.87 19.99
CA LYS A 451 -4.08 -13.49 18.70
C LYS A 451 -3.51 -12.50 17.70
N TYR A 452 -3.60 -11.19 17.94
CA TYR A 452 -3.06 -10.17 17.04
C TYR A 452 -1.57 -10.41 16.73
N LYS A 453 -0.77 -10.74 17.75
CA LYS A 453 0.66 -11.05 17.59
C LYS A 453 0.92 -12.21 16.62
N THR A 454 0.09 -13.26 16.66
CA THR A 454 0.19 -14.39 15.71
C THR A 454 -0.12 -13.94 14.29
N GLY A 455 -1.17 -13.13 14.11
CA GLY A 455 -1.51 -12.54 12.81
C GLY A 455 -0.37 -11.68 12.24
N TYR A 456 0.25 -10.85 13.07
CA TYR A 456 1.35 -9.98 12.66
C TYR A 456 2.66 -10.73 12.38
N ALA A 457 2.98 -11.75 13.17
CA ALA A 457 4.16 -12.59 12.93
C ALA A 457 4.01 -13.32 11.58
N ASN A 458 2.84 -13.93 11.35
CA ASN A 458 2.48 -14.54 10.07
C ASN A 458 2.58 -13.56 8.90
N ALA A 459 2.02 -12.35 9.05
CA ALA A 459 2.07 -11.32 8.02
C ALA A 459 3.51 -10.87 7.71
N ARG A 460 4.32 -10.57 8.73
CA ARG A 460 5.72 -10.16 8.56
C ARG A 460 6.54 -11.24 7.89
N ARG A 461 6.36 -12.49 8.30
CA ARG A 461 7.02 -13.64 7.68
C ARG A 461 6.67 -13.75 6.20
N ARG A 462 5.39 -13.66 5.85
CA ARG A 462 4.91 -13.71 4.46
C ARG A 462 5.49 -12.59 3.61
N VAL A 463 5.46 -11.36 4.10
CA VAL A 463 5.91 -10.18 3.33
C VAL A 463 7.42 -10.15 3.15
N LEU A 464 8.18 -10.52 4.19
CA LEU A 464 9.65 -10.51 4.15
C LEU A 464 10.27 -11.83 3.66
N GLY A 465 9.45 -12.83 3.32
CA GLY A 465 9.93 -14.15 2.87
C GLY A 465 10.76 -14.89 3.91
N ILE A 466 10.53 -14.66 5.21
CA ILE A 466 11.33 -15.25 6.29
C ILE A 466 11.11 -16.77 6.34
N THR A 467 12.20 -17.54 6.27
CA THR A 467 12.21 -18.99 6.42
C THR A 467 12.50 -19.38 7.88
N GLY A 468 11.90 -20.48 8.35
CA GLY A 468 12.06 -20.95 9.74
C GLY A 468 10.77 -21.03 10.56
N PRO A 469 10.85 -21.38 11.85
CA PRO A 469 9.69 -21.47 12.74
C PRO A 469 9.10 -20.08 13.02
N ASP A 470 7.78 -20.02 13.15
CA ASP A 470 7.07 -18.79 13.50
C ASP A 470 7.12 -18.58 15.01
N ILE A 471 8.06 -17.75 15.47
CA ILE A 471 8.22 -17.43 16.90
C ILE A 471 7.40 -16.19 17.23
N VAL A 472 6.35 -16.39 18.01
CA VAL A 472 5.47 -15.32 18.47
C VAL A 472 5.88 -14.89 19.89
N PRO A 473 6.24 -13.61 20.10
CA PRO A 473 6.64 -13.12 21.41
C PRO A 473 5.57 -13.34 22.49
N LYS A 474 5.98 -13.83 23.67
CA LYS A 474 5.05 -14.07 24.78
C LYS A 474 4.43 -12.77 25.31
N GLY A 475 5.24 -11.71 25.40
CA GLY A 475 4.82 -10.42 25.91
C GLY A 475 3.91 -9.62 24.97
N PRO A 476 3.38 -8.47 25.44
CA PRO A 476 3.42 -8.02 26.83
C PRO A 476 2.55 -8.91 27.73
N LEU A 477 2.89 -9.00 29.02
CA LEU A 477 2.13 -9.82 29.99
C LEU A 477 0.71 -9.27 30.21
N VAL A 478 0.62 -7.95 30.37
CA VAL A 478 -0.65 -7.22 30.46
C VAL A 478 -0.96 -6.65 29.08
N LEU A 479 -2.07 -7.06 28.47
CA LEU A 479 -2.45 -6.59 27.14
C LEU A 479 -3.02 -5.16 27.18
N ILE A 480 -3.91 -4.88 28.14
CA ILE A 480 -4.47 -3.55 28.43
C ILE A 480 -4.56 -3.39 29.95
N HIS A 481 -3.98 -2.32 30.47
CA HIS A 481 -4.09 -1.98 31.90
C HIS A 481 -5.50 -1.47 32.22
N GLU A 482 -5.98 -1.73 33.44
CA GLU A 482 -7.23 -1.15 33.93
C GLU A 482 -7.13 0.37 34.09
N LEU A 483 -8.27 1.04 34.16
CA LEU A 483 -8.34 2.46 34.55
C LEU A 483 -8.27 2.58 36.07
N GLU A 484 -7.46 3.51 36.54
CA GLU A 484 -7.36 3.90 37.94
C GLU A 484 -8.59 4.75 38.37
N GLU A 485 -8.72 4.96 39.68
CA GLU A 485 -9.77 5.80 40.23
C GLU A 485 -9.60 7.26 39.75
N GLY A 486 -10.68 7.86 39.24
CA GLY A 486 -10.66 9.23 38.67
C GLY A 486 -10.23 9.32 37.20
N GLU A 487 -9.69 8.26 36.60
CA GLU A 487 -9.32 8.27 35.18
C GLU A 487 -10.53 8.07 34.25
N ARG A 488 -11.60 7.45 34.76
CA ARG A 488 -12.85 7.24 34.04
C ARG A 488 -13.52 8.58 33.73
N LEU A 489 -14.03 8.70 32.50
CA LEU A 489 -14.84 9.85 32.12
C LEU A 489 -16.19 9.79 32.86
N SER A 490 -16.68 10.93 33.32
CA SER A 490 -18.06 11.03 33.80
C SER A 490 -19.02 10.63 32.69
N ALA A 491 -20.05 9.84 33.04
CA ALA A 491 -21.07 9.37 32.11
C ALA A 491 -21.65 10.54 31.30
#